data_AF-A0A520AHE5-F1
#
_entry.id   AF-A0A520AHE5-F1
#
_cell.length_a   1.000
_cell.length_b   1.000
_cell.length_c   1.000
_cell.angle_alpha   90.00
_cell.angle_beta   90.00
_cell.angle_gamma   90.00
#
_symmetry.space_group_name_H-M   'P 1'
#
loop_
_entity.id
_entity.type
_entity.pdbx_description
1 polymer ?
#
loop_
_entity_poly.entity_id
_entity_poly.type
_entity_poly.pdbx_seq_one_letter_code
_entity_poly.pdbx_strand_id
1 'polypeptide(L)'
;MKRPLFLLLMLLLCGINSFSEVKLPAGFRGTWMIEGTKSGDWDAISVTDNHVEFFYDMYKIDSLAVKGGGYQLFMSSGSGKLTSVVIEKSGDSIATFKFKEWGAARTCRLVVKHRDMVIYDPAKAKTTLEGNWIIGKKPETAFAIADDKMLLEGKRYDIVWFGRYLDLEYRALLKDGKTYRLVYLRRNGRTLTIRGDEKYLAYTLKAKNDAVYEVLGNWYEPVANNWTFGFMEDFAIYDGKFWDYESLKFSGKSGNVVLKKGDKRITFKVSKLKDSVLSVQFADKVVKTYHLAGKALPAYQIADKSLFKDTHFQKVDTAYISGCLRNYTNNEPFSIGYHNALNGLDEKAYGDVDENGRFLVKIPLLNTSVVYFILARGTTYDVIEPAERYMLYYDFGDGTHLAMGNKARIHNELANYKPHDAFSNGDDWNETRKLSSLDFLSAKRTHLQKANSFSEQYFNKLPNLSEKARYFIKNYNKFSVASDLMQKQYDLDWQKKEQFQEGYMSYIKDSLMASLPVPFTVSPGVSTFVKDYVRYYQLSEPRVSISHDMVFRNMIRNGAIKTSNEEKNFMLEIVDIDSIGAVDSLRGRKLRDSIGVDKT
;
A
#
# COMPACT_ATOMS: atom_id res chain seq x y z
N MET A 1 -60.57 -18.86 -30.88
CA MET A 1 -60.12 -18.36 -29.55
C MET A 1 -58.98 -17.37 -29.78
N LYS A 2 -59.23 -16.11 -30.16
CA LYS A 2 -59.54 -14.92 -29.33
C LYS A 2 -58.57 -14.67 -28.16
N ARG A 3 -57.61 -13.77 -28.43
CA ARG A 3 -56.85 -12.93 -27.47
C ARG A 3 -57.78 -11.89 -26.81
N PRO A 4 -57.47 -11.43 -25.60
CA PRO A 4 -57.63 -10.03 -25.20
C PRO A 4 -56.23 -9.46 -24.84
N LEU A 5 -55.77 -8.33 -25.39
CA LEU A 5 -56.24 -6.95 -25.24
C LEU A 5 -56.03 -6.43 -23.80
N PHE A 6 -54.83 -5.92 -23.52
CA PHE A 6 -54.62 -4.86 -22.53
C PHE A 6 -53.68 -3.83 -23.17
N LEU A 7 -54.30 -2.94 -23.96
CA LEU A 7 -53.68 -1.75 -24.53
C LEU A 7 -54.55 -0.59 -24.05
N LEU A 8 -54.24 -0.04 -22.87
CA LEU A 8 -54.75 1.26 -22.45
C LEU A 8 -53.81 1.84 -21.38
N LEU A 9 -53.48 3.12 -21.58
CA LEU A 9 -52.75 4.02 -20.67
C LEU A 9 -51.21 4.04 -20.72
N MET A 10 -50.65 4.55 -21.82
CA MET A 10 -49.33 5.21 -21.81
C MET A 10 -49.20 6.13 -23.04
N LEU A 11 -50.04 7.17 -23.10
CA LEU A 11 -49.92 8.24 -24.09
C LEU A 11 -50.63 9.50 -23.57
N LEU A 12 -50.04 10.11 -22.53
CA LEU A 12 -50.27 11.51 -22.17
C LEU A 12 -49.26 11.92 -21.10
N LEU A 13 -48.10 12.42 -21.57
CA LEU A 13 -47.25 13.47 -20.96
C LEU A 13 -45.90 13.52 -21.71
N CYS A 14 -45.93 13.68 -23.03
CA CYS A 14 -44.83 14.34 -23.75
C CYS A 14 -44.99 15.85 -23.56
N GLY A 15 -44.88 16.30 -22.31
CA GLY A 15 -44.43 17.66 -22.03
C GLY A 15 -42.91 17.61 -22.06
N ILE A 16 -42.31 18.03 -23.17
CA ILE A 16 -40.91 18.43 -23.18
C ILE A 16 -40.84 19.71 -22.36
N ASN A 17 -40.89 19.57 -21.03
CA ASN A 17 -40.38 20.59 -20.14
C ASN A 17 -38.88 20.62 -20.43
N SER A 18 -38.48 21.59 -21.25
CA SER A 18 -37.14 22.11 -21.20
C SER A 18 -36.98 22.67 -19.78
N PHE A 19 -36.58 21.82 -18.83
CA PHE A 19 -36.22 22.28 -17.50
C PHE A 19 -35.13 23.32 -17.70
N SER A 20 -35.46 24.59 -17.45
CA SER A 20 -34.46 25.64 -17.42
C SER A 20 -33.41 25.21 -16.42
N GLU A 21 -32.18 25.09 -16.91
CA GLU A 21 -31.06 24.63 -16.10
C GLU A 21 -30.84 25.58 -14.92
N VAL A 22 -30.71 25.00 -13.73
CA VAL A 22 -30.57 25.75 -12.49
C VAL A 22 -29.19 26.43 -12.49
N LYS A 23 -29.19 27.76 -12.45
CA LYS A 23 -27.97 28.57 -12.46
C LYS A 23 -27.92 29.51 -11.26
N LEU A 24 -26.74 29.58 -10.65
CA LEU A 24 -26.47 30.54 -9.59
C LEU A 24 -26.19 31.94 -10.19
N PRO A 25 -26.63 33.04 -9.55
CA PRO A 25 -26.29 34.38 -9.99
C PRO A 25 -24.78 34.62 -10.08
N ALA A 26 -24.36 35.41 -11.06
CA ALA A 26 -22.95 35.63 -11.37
C ALA A 26 -22.12 36.16 -10.20
N GLY A 27 -22.74 36.94 -9.31
CA GLY A 27 -22.08 37.50 -8.14
C GLY A 27 -21.60 36.49 -7.09
N PHE A 28 -21.96 35.21 -7.20
CA PHE A 28 -21.49 34.14 -6.31
C PHE A 28 -20.34 33.31 -6.91
N ARG A 29 -19.99 33.55 -8.18
CA ARG A 29 -18.97 32.76 -8.88
C ARG A 29 -17.56 33.12 -8.40
N GLY A 30 -16.67 32.14 -8.44
CA GLY A 30 -15.26 32.28 -8.10
C GLY A 30 -14.83 31.39 -6.94
N THR A 31 -13.62 31.61 -6.45
CA THR A 31 -13.01 30.84 -5.37
C THR A 31 -13.18 31.57 -4.04
N TRP A 32 -13.86 30.93 -3.10
CA TRP A 32 -14.16 31.46 -1.78
C TRP A 32 -13.31 30.75 -0.72
N MET A 33 -12.43 31.49 -0.06
CA MET A 33 -11.54 30.97 1.01
C MET A 33 -12.22 31.13 2.37
N ILE A 34 -12.25 30.06 3.16
CA ILE A 34 -12.72 30.09 4.55
C ILE A 34 -11.76 30.94 5.40
N GLU A 35 -12.29 31.83 6.24
CA GLU A 35 -11.47 32.64 7.14
C GLU A 35 -10.85 31.81 8.28
N GLY A 36 -9.63 32.18 8.69
CA GLY A 36 -8.96 31.63 9.88
C GLY A 36 -8.19 30.33 9.66
N THR A 37 -8.10 29.85 8.43
CA THR A 37 -7.38 28.64 8.02
C THR A 37 -5.90 28.89 7.72
N LYS A 38 -5.08 27.85 7.80
CA LYS A 38 -3.62 27.89 7.58
C LYS A 38 -3.22 27.17 6.29
N SER A 39 -2.05 27.51 5.75
CA SER A 39 -1.50 26.81 4.57
C SER A 39 -1.51 25.29 4.79
N GLY A 40 -2.03 24.56 3.81
CA GLY A 40 -2.22 23.10 3.90
C GLY A 40 -3.62 22.65 4.34
N ASP A 41 -4.39 23.52 4.99
CA ASP A 41 -5.81 23.25 5.27
C ASP A 41 -6.59 23.30 3.95
N TRP A 42 -7.40 22.28 3.67
CA TRP A 42 -8.32 22.34 2.52
C TRP A 42 -9.53 23.21 2.87
N ASP A 43 -9.57 24.42 2.32
CA ASP A 43 -10.39 25.49 2.86
C ASP A 43 -11.02 26.41 1.81
N ALA A 44 -10.98 26.02 0.53
CA ALA A 44 -11.60 26.76 -0.55
C ALA A 44 -12.88 26.09 -1.06
N ILE A 45 -13.80 26.92 -1.54
CA ILE A 45 -15.04 26.53 -2.21
C ILE A 45 -15.04 27.20 -3.58
N SER A 46 -14.98 26.41 -4.65
CA SER A 46 -15.03 26.95 -6.01
C SER A 46 -16.44 26.89 -6.57
N VAL A 47 -17.01 28.03 -6.95
CA VAL A 47 -18.40 28.14 -7.42
C VAL A 47 -18.41 28.53 -8.89
N THR A 48 -19.08 27.73 -9.72
CA THR A 48 -19.34 28.01 -11.15
C THR A 48 -20.83 28.32 -11.37
N ASP A 49 -21.25 28.41 -12.63
CA ASP A 49 -22.64 28.72 -12.99
C ASP A 49 -23.65 27.71 -12.43
N ASN A 50 -23.29 26.43 -12.41
CA ASN A 50 -24.18 25.31 -12.10
C ASN A 50 -23.49 24.21 -11.27
N HIS A 51 -22.28 24.45 -10.77
CA HIS A 51 -21.56 23.51 -9.89
C HIS A 51 -20.88 24.22 -8.72
N VAL A 52 -20.68 23.48 -7.63
CA VAL A 52 -19.90 23.88 -6.47
C VAL A 52 -18.89 22.78 -6.17
N GLU A 53 -17.63 23.17 -6.03
CA GLU A 53 -16.54 22.31 -5.61
C GLU A 53 -16.29 22.45 -4.11
N PHE A 54 -16.21 21.33 -3.43
CA PHE A 54 -15.91 21.28 -2.00
C PHE A 54 -15.40 19.91 -1.56
N PHE A 55 -14.43 19.88 -0.63
CA PHE A 55 -13.77 18.65 -0.15
C PHE A 55 -13.38 17.67 -1.25
N TYR A 56 -12.70 18.18 -2.27
CA TYR A 56 -12.21 17.41 -3.41
C TYR A 56 -13.28 16.87 -4.37
N ASP A 57 -14.56 17.18 -4.15
CA ASP A 57 -15.67 16.73 -4.99
C ASP A 57 -16.30 17.90 -5.75
N MET A 58 -16.67 17.66 -7.00
CA MET A 58 -17.49 18.59 -7.78
C MET A 58 -18.96 18.18 -7.68
N TYR A 59 -19.82 19.10 -7.25
CA TYR A 59 -21.26 18.88 -7.14
C TYR A 59 -22.01 19.73 -8.17
N LYS A 60 -22.89 19.10 -8.95
CA LYS A 60 -23.84 19.77 -9.81
C LYS A 60 -25.00 20.31 -8.98
N ILE A 61 -25.42 21.53 -9.25
CA ILE A 61 -26.62 22.13 -8.64
C ILE A 61 -27.85 21.54 -9.32
N ASP A 62 -28.63 20.75 -8.56
CA ASP A 62 -29.86 20.11 -9.04
C ASP A 62 -31.07 21.04 -8.88
N SER A 63 -31.09 21.79 -7.78
CA SER A 63 -32.11 22.80 -7.51
C SER A 63 -31.59 23.89 -6.57
N LEU A 64 -32.22 25.05 -6.62
CA LEU A 64 -31.97 26.15 -5.69
C LEU A 64 -33.29 26.66 -5.11
N ALA A 65 -33.24 27.11 -3.87
CA ALA A 65 -34.32 27.83 -3.20
C ALA A 65 -33.77 29.14 -2.65
N VAL A 66 -34.53 30.22 -2.78
CA VAL A 66 -34.19 31.49 -2.11
C VAL A 66 -34.37 31.28 -0.61
N LYS A 67 -33.37 31.68 0.18
CA LYS A 67 -33.39 31.55 1.63
C LYS A 67 -32.67 32.74 2.25
N GLY A 68 -33.43 33.56 2.99
CA GLY A 68 -32.93 34.84 3.49
C GLY A 68 -32.46 35.74 2.34
N GLY A 69 -31.33 36.44 2.55
CA GLY A 69 -30.63 37.23 1.52
C GLY A 69 -29.73 36.41 0.58
N GLY A 70 -29.92 35.09 0.52
CA GLY A 70 -29.06 34.17 -0.22
C GLY A 70 -29.82 32.97 -0.82
N TYR A 71 -29.10 31.86 -0.99
CA TYR A 71 -29.60 30.66 -1.67
C TYR A 71 -29.29 29.39 -0.87
N GLN A 72 -30.25 28.47 -0.83
CA GLN A 72 -30.01 27.08 -0.49
C GLN A 72 -29.91 26.27 -1.77
N LEU A 73 -28.76 25.62 -1.97
CA LEU A 73 -28.48 24.77 -3.12
C LEU A 73 -28.60 23.31 -2.71
N PHE A 74 -29.30 22.53 -3.51
CA PHE A 74 -29.32 21.06 -3.41
C PHE A 74 -28.53 20.51 -4.57
N MET A 75 -27.58 19.62 -4.27
CA MET A 75 -26.53 19.28 -5.21
C MET A 75 -26.19 17.79 -5.15
N SER A 76 -25.77 17.25 -6.29
CA SER A 76 -25.35 15.87 -6.47
C SER A 76 -23.96 15.80 -7.11
N SER A 77 -23.16 14.84 -6.68
CA SER A 77 -21.87 14.54 -7.31
C SER A 77 -22.04 13.51 -8.43
N GLY A 78 -20.98 13.31 -9.23
CA GLY A 78 -20.92 12.25 -10.24
C GLY A 78 -21.06 10.83 -9.68
N SER A 79 -20.80 10.62 -8.39
CA SER A 79 -20.98 9.33 -7.70
C SER A 79 -22.40 9.13 -7.14
N GLY A 80 -23.27 10.15 -7.24
CA GLY A 80 -24.64 10.12 -6.71
C GLY A 80 -24.76 10.58 -5.26
N LYS A 81 -23.66 11.01 -4.61
CA LYS A 81 -23.71 11.63 -3.27
C LYS A 81 -24.52 12.93 -3.31
N LEU A 82 -25.49 13.05 -2.41
CA LEU A 82 -26.36 14.20 -2.27
C LEU A 82 -25.93 15.07 -1.09
N THR A 83 -25.86 16.38 -1.30
CA THR A 83 -25.58 17.36 -0.25
C THR A 83 -26.36 18.66 -0.49
N SER A 84 -26.25 19.60 0.44
CA SER A 84 -26.81 20.94 0.29
C SER A 84 -25.95 21.98 0.99
N VAL A 85 -25.91 23.18 0.42
CA VAL A 85 -25.21 24.33 1.01
C VAL A 85 -26.13 25.55 1.05
N VAL A 86 -26.15 26.26 2.17
CA VAL A 86 -26.73 27.60 2.25
C VAL A 86 -25.62 28.62 2.05
N ILE A 87 -25.82 29.56 1.14
CA ILE A 87 -24.86 30.60 0.79
C ILE A 87 -25.54 31.97 0.93
N GLU A 88 -24.98 32.86 1.75
CA GLU A 88 -25.51 34.20 1.99
C GLU A 88 -24.39 35.23 1.83
N LYS A 89 -24.57 36.24 0.96
CA LYS A 89 -23.59 37.34 0.83
C LYS A 89 -23.80 38.36 1.94
N SER A 90 -22.71 38.79 2.55
CA SER A 90 -22.66 39.96 3.44
C SER A 90 -21.94 41.15 2.78
N GLY A 91 -21.35 40.95 1.60
CA GLY A 91 -20.77 41.99 0.74
C GLY A 91 -20.31 41.40 -0.60
N ASP A 92 -19.69 42.20 -1.46
CA ASP A 92 -19.29 41.74 -2.80
C ASP A 92 -18.26 40.61 -2.77
N SER A 93 -17.36 40.65 -1.78
CA SER A 93 -16.27 39.69 -1.60
C SER A 93 -16.37 38.88 -0.31
N ILE A 94 -17.50 38.92 0.40
CA ILE A 94 -17.70 38.17 1.65
C ILE A 94 -19.04 37.46 1.62
N ALA A 95 -19.03 36.16 1.91
CA ALA A 95 -20.22 35.33 2.01
C ALA A 95 -20.06 34.28 3.13
N THR A 96 -21.16 33.84 3.71
CA THR A 96 -21.18 32.68 4.59
C THR A 96 -21.60 31.44 3.81
N PHE A 97 -20.95 30.32 4.09
CA PHE A 97 -21.31 29.02 3.55
C PHE A 97 -21.67 28.10 4.72
N LYS A 98 -22.77 27.37 4.59
CA LYS A 98 -23.17 26.34 5.55
C LYS A 98 -23.54 25.07 4.80
N PHE A 99 -22.58 24.16 4.68
CA PHE A 99 -22.84 22.80 4.21
C PHE A 99 -23.67 22.04 5.25
N LYS A 100 -24.50 21.10 4.78
CA LYS A 100 -25.32 20.23 5.63
C LYS A 100 -24.49 19.48 6.67
N GLU A 101 -23.27 19.11 6.30
CA GLU A 101 -22.31 18.35 7.10
C GLU A 101 -21.60 19.22 8.16
N TRP A 102 -21.81 20.54 8.15
CA TRP A 102 -21.16 21.45 9.09
C TRP A 102 -22.05 21.77 10.29
N GLY A 103 -21.45 21.76 11.49
CA GLY A 103 -22.10 22.23 12.71
C GLY A 103 -22.42 23.73 12.70
N ALA A 104 -21.60 24.54 12.03
CA ALA A 104 -21.75 25.99 11.93
C ALA A 104 -21.45 26.51 10.52
N ALA A 105 -22.02 27.68 10.19
CA ALA A 105 -21.66 28.40 8.98
C ALA A 105 -20.23 28.94 9.10
N ARG A 106 -19.52 29.02 7.97
CA ARG A 106 -18.18 29.61 7.90
C ARG A 106 -18.20 30.84 7.03
N THR A 107 -17.53 31.89 7.49
CA THR A 107 -17.29 33.10 6.71
C THR A 107 -16.20 32.82 5.68
N CYS A 108 -16.45 33.21 4.43
CA CYS A 108 -15.55 33.03 3.33
C CYS A 108 -15.32 34.35 2.58
N ARG A 109 -14.09 34.54 2.08
CA ARG A 109 -13.72 35.68 1.24
C ARG A 109 -13.47 35.24 -0.19
N LEU A 110 -14.02 35.98 -1.14
CA LEU A 110 -13.73 35.80 -2.56
C LEU A 110 -12.27 36.17 -2.82
N VAL A 111 -11.51 35.27 -3.44
CA VAL A 111 -10.11 35.50 -3.79
C VAL A 111 -9.88 35.33 -5.28
N VAL A 112 -8.90 36.08 -5.79
CA VAL A 112 -8.42 35.93 -7.18
C VAL A 112 -7.54 34.69 -7.32
N LYS A 113 -6.81 34.32 -6.27
CA LYS A 113 -5.90 33.19 -6.24
C LYS A 113 -5.96 32.49 -4.89
N HIS A 114 -6.06 31.17 -4.91
CA HIS A 114 -5.90 30.33 -3.72
C HIS A 114 -4.45 30.37 -3.25
N ARG A 115 -4.21 30.58 -1.94
CA ARG A 115 -2.85 30.79 -1.38
C ARG A 115 -1.88 29.63 -1.67
N ASP A 116 -2.38 28.39 -1.58
CA ASP A 116 -1.60 27.17 -1.75
C ASP A 116 -1.58 26.64 -3.21
N MET A 117 -2.15 27.38 -4.16
CA MET A 117 -2.24 26.96 -5.55
C MET A 117 -1.52 27.95 -6.48
N VAL A 118 -0.64 27.42 -7.33
CA VAL A 118 -0.09 28.16 -8.47
C VAL A 118 -0.93 27.83 -9.69
N ILE A 119 -1.69 28.80 -10.19
CA ILE A 119 -2.43 28.68 -11.46
C ILE A 119 -1.47 28.95 -12.62
N TYR A 120 -1.58 28.13 -13.66
CA TYR A 120 -0.86 28.26 -14.91
C TYR A 120 -1.82 28.54 -16.06
N ASP A 121 -1.27 29.06 -17.16
CA ASP A 121 -1.93 29.04 -18.45
C ASP A 121 -2.28 27.58 -18.85
N PRO A 122 -3.49 27.31 -19.39
CA PRO A 122 -3.87 25.96 -19.85
C PRO A 122 -2.84 25.28 -20.76
N ALA A 123 -2.14 26.04 -21.61
CA ALA A 123 -1.13 25.50 -22.51
C ALA A 123 0.06 24.89 -21.73
N LYS A 124 0.31 25.32 -20.49
CA LYS A 124 1.34 24.75 -19.62
C LYS A 124 1.07 23.28 -19.33
N ALA A 125 -0.20 22.87 -19.25
CA ALA A 125 -0.58 21.49 -18.96
C ALA A 125 0.04 20.50 -19.95
N LYS A 126 0.15 20.88 -21.23
CA LYS A 126 0.75 20.06 -22.30
C LYS A 126 2.21 19.70 -21.99
N THR A 127 3.01 20.69 -21.57
CA THR A 127 4.43 20.47 -21.25
C THR A 127 4.62 19.74 -19.92
N THR A 128 3.77 20.02 -18.93
CA THR A 128 3.86 19.42 -17.60
C THR A 128 3.49 17.93 -17.61
N LEU A 129 2.46 17.58 -18.38
CA LEU A 129 1.90 16.22 -18.46
C LEU A 129 2.23 15.54 -19.79
N GLU A 130 3.32 15.97 -20.44
CA GLU A 130 3.76 15.41 -21.72
C GLU A 130 3.96 13.90 -21.64
N GLY A 131 3.41 13.18 -22.62
CA GLY A 131 3.59 11.75 -22.80
C GLY A 131 2.46 11.13 -23.60
N ASN A 132 2.75 9.98 -24.22
CA ASN A 132 1.73 9.14 -24.84
C ASN A 132 1.19 8.18 -23.77
N TRP A 133 0.22 8.63 -23.00
CA TRP A 133 -0.29 7.91 -21.83
C TRP A 133 -1.43 6.97 -22.22
N ILE A 134 -1.41 5.72 -21.73
CA ILE A 134 -2.44 4.70 -22.02
C ILE A 134 -2.85 3.95 -20.76
N ILE A 135 -4.03 3.34 -20.76
CA ILE A 135 -4.45 2.38 -19.72
C ILE A 135 -4.28 0.96 -20.28
N GLY A 136 -3.44 0.15 -19.63
CA GLY A 136 -3.16 -1.22 -20.05
C GLY A 136 -2.59 -1.29 -21.48
N LYS A 137 -3.13 -2.21 -22.31
CA LYS A 137 -2.72 -2.40 -23.72
C LYS A 137 -3.64 -1.69 -24.73
N LYS A 138 -4.42 -0.70 -24.28
CA LYS A 138 -5.57 -0.14 -25.03
C LYS A 138 -5.32 1.30 -25.50
N PRO A 139 -4.86 1.53 -26.74
CA PRO A 139 -4.60 2.88 -27.25
C PRO A 139 -5.84 3.78 -27.27
N GLU A 140 -7.04 3.20 -27.40
CA GLU A 140 -8.31 3.93 -27.38
C GLU A 140 -8.61 4.61 -26.03
N THR A 141 -7.91 4.19 -24.97
CA THR A 141 -8.01 4.80 -23.63
C THR A 141 -6.97 5.89 -23.39
N ALA A 142 -6.31 6.38 -24.44
CA ALA A 142 -5.19 7.31 -24.30
C ALA A 142 -5.58 8.61 -23.57
N PHE A 143 -4.64 9.10 -22.75
CA PHE A 143 -4.64 10.46 -22.24
C PHE A 143 -3.76 11.32 -23.15
N ALA A 144 -4.27 12.50 -23.51
CA ALA A 144 -3.55 13.48 -24.31
C ALA A 144 -4.01 14.90 -23.98
N ILE A 145 -3.13 15.87 -24.21
CA ILE A 145 -3.46 17.30 -24.16
C ILE A 145 -3.12 17.92 -25.51
N ALA A 146 -4.10 18.53 -26.14
CA ALA A 146 -3.96 19.24 -27.41
C ALA A 146 -4.97 20.39 -27.47
N ASP A 147 -4.56 21.54 -28.01
CA ASP A 147 -5.40 22.71 -28.24
C ASP A 147 -6.20 23.15 -27.00
N ASP A 148 -5.52 23.24 -25.84
CA ASP A 148 -6.10 23.53 -24.52
C ASP A 148 -7.27 22.62 -24.10
N LYS A 149 -7.33 21.43 -24.71
CA LYS A 149 -8.28 20.37 -24.36
C LYS A 149 -7.55 19.16 -23.80
N MET A 150 -8.18 18.52 -22.83
CA MET A 150 -7.73 17.28 -22.22
C MET A 150 -8.60 16.12 -22.72
N LEU A 151 -7.98 15.08 -23.27
CA LEU A 151 -8.63 13.81 -23.61
C LEU A 151 -8.59 12.89 -22.38
N LEU A 152 -9.76 12.56 -21.84
CA LEU A 152 -9.96 11.64 -20.72
C LEU A 152 -11.07 10.65 -21.04
N GLU A 153 -10.80 9.36 -20.82
CA GLU A 153 -11.81 8.29 -21.01
C GLU A 153 -12.49 8.35 -22.40
N GLY A 154 -11.75 8.72 -23.44
CA GLY A 154 -12.26 8.87 -24.82
C GLY A 154 -13.03 10.15 -25.11
N LYS A 155 -13.14 11.07 -24.15
CA LYS A 155 -13.86 12.35 -24.27
C LYS A 155 -12.93 13.55 -24.13
N ARG A 156 -13.14 14.59 -24.95
CA ARG A 156 -12.38 15.84 -24.89
C ARG A 156 -13.09 16.86 -24.01
N TYR A 157 -12.33 17.50 -23.13
CA TYR A 157 -12.81 18.57 -22.26
C TYR A 157 -11.96 19.82 -22.47
N ASP A 158 -12.59 20.99 -22.48
CA ASP A 158 -11.88 22.27 -22.42
C ASP A 158 -11.24 22.43 -21.04
N ILE A 159 -9.98 22.85 -20.99
CA ILE A 159 -9.28 23.16 -19.74
C ILE A 159 -9.67 24.59 -19.34
N VAL A 160 -10.50 24.73 -18.31
CA VAL A 160 -10.91 26.04 -17.79
C VAL A 160 -9.74 26.69 -17.03
N TRP A 161 -9.07 25.90 -16.21
CA TRP A 161 -7.81 26.30 -15.57
C TRP A 161 -6.99 25.06 -15.21
N PHE A 162 -5.68 25.23 -15.10
CA PHE A 162 -4.73 24.23 -14.66
C PHE A 162 -3.81 24.83 -13.58
N GLY A 163 -3.49 24.06 -12.54
CA GLY A 163 -2.66 24.56 -11.46
C GLY A 163 -1.94 23.48 -10.67
N ARG A 164 -1.01 23.88 -9.81
CA ARG A 164 -0.28 23.00 -8.87
C ARG A 164 -0.59 23.39 -7.44
N TYR A 165 -0.91 22.40 -6.62
CA TYR A 165 -1.26 22.56 -5.20
C TYR A 165 -0.13 22.02 -4.32
N LEU A 166 0.39 22.86 -3.41
CA LEU A 166 1.45 22.56 -2.43
C LEU A 166 2.72 21.89 -3.00
N ASP A 167 2.99 22.08 -4.29
CA ASP A 167 4.02 21.34 -5.03
C ASP A 167 3.86 19.80 -5.05
N LEU A 168 2.74 19.26 -4.55
CA LEU A 168 2.48 17.82 -4.42
C LEU A 168 1.70 17.26 -5.61
N GLU A 169 0.72 18.00 -6.11
CA GLU A 169 -0.20 17.52 -7.15
C GLU A 169 -0.62 18.64 -8.11
N TYR A 170 -1.05 18.24 -9.31
CA TYR A 170 -1.69 19.14 -10.27
C TYR A 170 -3.20 19.01 -10.20
N ARG A 171 -3.90 20.06 -10.60
CA ARG A 171 -5.36 20.10 -10.67
C ARG A 171 -5.82 20.78 -11.94
N ALA A 172 -6.95 20.33 -12.47
CA ALA A 172 -7.58 20.97 -13.62
C ALA A 172 -9.09 21.00 -13.46
N LEU A 173 -9.69 22.17 -13.68
CA LEU A 173 -11.13 22.26 -13.92
C LEU A 173 -11.37 22.10 -15.41
N LEU A 174 -12.16 21.10 -15.74
CA LEU A 174 -12.49 20.69 -17.09
C LEU A 174 -13.94 21.02 -17.39
N LYS A 175 -14.23 21.34 -18.65
CA LYS A 175 -15.57 21.67 -19.11
C LYS A 175 -15.91 20.87 -20.37
N ASP A 176 -17.11 20.32 -20.39
CA ASP A 176 -17.74 19.80 -21.59
C ASP A 176 -19.14 20.38 -21.73
N GLY A 177 -19.31 21.25 -22.72
CA GLY A 177 -20.55 22.02 -22.90
C GLY A 177 -20.87 22.84 -21.65
N LYS A 178 -21.84 22.37 -20.85
CA LYS A 178 -22.27 23.02 -19.60
C LYS A 178 -21.93 22.23 -18.33
N THR A 179 -21.30 21.07 -18.49
CA THR A 179 -20.87 20.21 -17.38
C THR A 179 -19.43 20.51 -17.01
N TYR A 180 -19.13 20.46 -15.70
CA TYR A 180 -17.80 20.69 -15.17
C TYR A 180 -17.28 19.46 -14.46
N ARG A 181 -15.98 19.23 -14.52
CA ARG A 181 -15.30 18.13 -13.84
C ARG A 181 -14.00 18.64 -13.23
N LEU A 182 -13.79 18.40 -11.95
CA LEU A 182 -12.50 18.65 -11.31
C LEU A 182 -11.68 17.37 -11.30
N VAL A 183 -10.44 17.44 -11.76
CA VAL A 183 -9.49 16.33 -11.72
C VAL A 183 -8.20 16.70 -11.01
N TYR A 184 -7.65 15.74 -10.27
CA TYR A 184 -6.35 15.78 -9.61
C TYR A 184 -5.39 14.89 -10.38
N LEU A 185 -4.22 15.39 -10.72
CA LEU A 185 -3.24 14.69 -11.54
C LEU A 185 -1.91 14.58 -10.80
N ARG A 186 -1.36 13.37 -10.73
CA ARG A 186 -0.01 13.13 -10.22
C ARG A 186 0.79 12.35 -11.24
N ARG A 187 1.93 12.91 -11.63
CA ARG A 187 2.90 12.23 -12.49
C ARG A 187 4.08 11.78 -11.63
N ASN A 188 4.46 10.52 -11.78
CA ASN A 188 5.67 9.95 -11.20
C ASN A 188 6.31 8.99 -12.22
N GLY A 189 7.46 9.37 -12.77
CA GLY A 189 8.13 8.61 -13.83
C GLY A 189 7.17 8.25 -14.98
N ARG A 190 6.96 6.94 -15.17
CA ARG A 190 6.07 6.36 -16.18
C ARG A 190 4.60 6.24 -15.79
N THR A 191 4.20 6.75 -14.63
CA THR A 191 2.82 6.68 -14.16
C THR A 191 2.22 8.07 -14.08
N LEU A 192 1.04 8.23 -14.69
CA LEU A 192 0.18 9.39 -14.53
C LEU A 192 -1.12 8.93 -13.89
N THR A 193 -1.45 9.43 -12.71
CA THR A 193 -2.71 9.13 -12.06
C THR A 193 -3.63 10.32 -12.06
N ILE A 194 -4.89 10.02 -12.27
CA ILE A 194 -5.96 11.00 -12.37
C ILE A 194 -7.06 10.56 -11.42
N ARG A 195 -7.43 11.46 -10.51
CA ARG A 195 -8.55 11.28 -9.59
C ARG A 195 -9.63 12.31 -9.90
N GLY A 196 -10.90 11.90 -9.88
CA GLY A 196 -12.04 12.80 -10.06
C GLY A 196 -13.35 12.01 -10.09
N ASP A 197 -14.40 12.57 -9.49
CA ASP A 197 -15.71 11.90 -9.32
C ASP A 197 -15.58 10.51 -8.65
N GLU A 198 -14.76 10.43 -7.59
CA GLU A 198 -14.41 9.19 -6.87
C GLU A 198 -13.72 8.10 -7.71
N LYS A 199 -13.46 8.34 -9.00
CA LYS A 199 -12.68 7.43 -9.84
C LYS A 199 -11.20 7.67 -9.66
N TYR A 200 -10.44 6.57 -9.71
CA TYR A 200 -8.99 6.57 -9.79
C TYR A 200 -8.56 5.88 -11.08
N LEU A 201 -7.88 6.62 -11.96
CA LEU A 201 -7.33 6.11 -13.20
C LEU A 201 -5.81 6.18 -13.12
N ALA A 202 -5.14 5.07 -13.43
CA ALA A 202 -3.68 5.00 -13.56
C ALA A 202 -3.31 4.74 -15.02
N TYR A 203 -2.65 5.72 -15.62
CA TYR A 203 -2.09 5.64 -16.96
C TYR A 203 -0.62 5.30 -16.88
N THR A 204 -0.15 4.49 -17.83
CA THR A 204 1.26 4.18 -18.04
C THR A 204 1.72 4.86 -19.32
N LEU A 205 2.95 5.38 -19.32
CA LEU A 205 3.57 5.87 -20.55
C LEU A 205 3.71 4.71 -21.55
N LYS A 206 3.24 4.93 -22.77
CA LYS A 206 3.32 3.96 -23.86
C LYS A 206 4.78 3.58 -24.11
N ALA A 207 5.03 2.28 -24.29
CA ALA A 207 6.32 1.73 -24.66
C ALA A 207 6.89 2.38 -25.93
N LYS A 208 8.22 2.49 -26.00
CA LYS A 208 8.91 2.96 -27.22
C LYS A 208 8.78 1.97 -28.38
N ASN A 209 8.67 0.67 -28.08
CA ASN A 209 8.47 -0.40 -29.05
C ASN A 209 7.14 -1.11 -28.80
N ASP A 210 6.16 -0.87 -29.67
CA ASP A 210 4.81 -1.44 -29.56
C ASP A 210 4.78 -2.97 -29.62
N ALA A 211 5.82 -3.62 -30.18
CA ALA A 211 5.94 -5.07 -30.20
C ALA A 211 5.94 -5.69 -28.79
N VAL A 212 6.25 -4.91 -27.74
CA VAL A 212 6.18 -5.40 -26.36
C VAL A 212 4.77 -5.76 -25.95
N TYR A 213 3.73 -5.12 -26.49
CA TYR A 213 2.34 -5.43 -26.10
C TYR A 213 1.91 -6.85 -26.46
N GLU A 214 2.60 -7.49 -27.41
CA GLU A 214 2.41 -8.90 -27.73
C GLU A 214 2.71 -9.82 -26.56
N VAL A 215 3.65 -9.43 -25.68
CA VAL A 215 4.15 -10.23 -24.55
C VAL A 215 4.12 -9.49 -23.21
N LEU A 216 3.66 -8.25 -23.16
CA LEU A 216 3.65 -7.43 -21.93
C LEU A 216 2.92 -8.18 -20.81
N GLY A 217 3.58 -8.30 -19.67
CA GLY A 217 3.09 -9.01 -18.50
C GLY A 217 4.16 -9.84 -17.79
N ASN A 218 3.77 -10.45 -16.68
CA ASN A 218 4.61 -11.38 -15.92
C ASN A 218 4.24 -12.81 -16.26
N TRP A 219 5.22 -13.66 -16.55
CA TRP A 219 5.05 -15.00 -17.07
C TRP A 219 5.78 -16.01 -16.20
N TYR A 220 5.06 -17.06 -15.78
CA TYR A 220 5.59 -18.11 -14.94
C TYR A 220 5.67 -19.44 -15.69
N GLU A 221 6.65 -20.26 -15.34
CA GLU A 221 6.76 -21.62 -15.83
C GLU A 221 5.84 -22.52 -14.98
N PRO A 222 4.86 -23.22 -15.59
CA PRO A 222 3.80 -23.87 -14.84
C PRO A 222 4.22 -25.12 -14.05
N VAL A 223 5.30 -25.80 -14.43
CA VAL A 223 5.75 -27.02 -13.74
C VAL A 223 6.47 -26.68 -12.43
N ALA A 224 7.47 -25.80 -12.50
CA ALA A 224 8.21 -25.30 -11.34
C ALA A 224 7.41 -24.25 -10.55
N ASN A 225 6.36 -23.69 -11.15
CA ASN A 225 5.55 -22.60 -10.62
C ASN A 225 6.41 -21.38 -10.23
N ASN A 226 7.37 -21.04 -11.10
CA ASN A 226 8.31 -19.95 -10.88
C ASN A 226 8.04 -18.82 -11.86
N TRP A 227 7.79 -17.61 -11.35
CA TRP A 227 7.82 -16.41 -12.16
C TRP A 227 9.22 -16.31 -12.82
N THR A 228 9.24 -16.27 -14.15
CA THR A 228 10.49 -16.38 -14.94
C THR A 228 10.75 -15.14 -15.77
N PHE A 229 9.73 -14.60 -16.43
CA PHE A 229 9.86 -13.39 -17.26
C PHE A 229 8.90 -12.30 -16.78
N GLY A 230 9.37 -11.06 -16.74
CA GLY A 230 8.51 -9.88 -16.70
C GLY A 230 8.81 -9.02 -17.91
N PHE A 231 7.91 -8.95 -18.89
CA PHE A 231 8.06 -8.02 -20.01
C PHE A 231 7.34 -6.72 -19.66
N MET A 232 8.10 -5.67 -19.38
CA MET A 232 7.61 -4.31 -19.12
C MET A 232 7.82 -3.44 -20.36
N GLU A 233 7.27 -2.23 -20.36
CA GLU A 233 7.24 -1.35 -21.54
C GLU A 233 8.63 -1.09 -22.13
N ASP A 234 9.59 -0.75 -21.29
CA ASP A 234 10.93 -0.34 -21.72
C ASP A 234 12.04 -1.32 -21.29
N PHE A 235 11.69 -2.40 -20.58
CA PHE A 235 12.66 -3.39 -20.11
C PHE A 235 12.05 -4.75 -19.83
N ALA A 236 12.90 -5.75 -19.67
CA ALA A 236 12.52 -7.08 -19.22
C ALA A 236 13.14 -7.43 -17.86
N ILE A 237 12.47 -8.32 -17.14
CA ILE A 237 12.95 -9.00 -15.94
C ILE A 237 13.16 -10.46 -16.31
N TYR A 238 14.36 -10.97 -16.09
CA TYR A 238 14.68 -12.39 -16.27
C TYR A 238 15.82 -12.77 -15.34
N ASP A 239 15.69 -13.91 -14.65
CA ASP A 239 16.70 -14.44 -13.72
C ASP A 239 17.12 -13.41 -12.65
N GLY A 240 16.12 -12.80 -12.01
CA GLY A 240 16.30 -11.82 -10.94
C GLY A 240 17.04 -10.54 -11.37
N LYS A 241 17.04 -10.21 -12.66
CA LYS A 241 17.80 -9.08 -13.23
C LYS A 241 16.95 -8.28 -14.20
N PHE A 242 17.19 -6.97 -14.25
CA PHE A 242 16.70 -6.10 -15.32
C PHE A 242 17.57 -6.21 -16.58
N TRP A 243 16.90 -6.19 -17.73
CA TRP A 243 17.50 -6.23 -19.05
C TRP A 243 16.85 -5.21 -19.96
N ASP A 244 17.65 -4.56 -20.79
CA ASP A 244 17.15 -3.68 -21.85
C ASP A 244 16.77 -4.50 -23.09
N TYR A 245 15.78 -4.03 -23.85
CA TYR A 245 15.47 -4.61 -25.15
C TYR A 245 16.49 -4.11 -26.19
N GLU A 246 17.39 -4.97 -26.66
CA GLU A 246 18.22 -4.67 -27.83
C GLU A 246 17.42 -4.90 -29.12
N SER A 247 16.58 -5.93 -29.15
CA SER A 247 15.62 -6.17 -30.24
C SER A 247 14.40 -6.91 -29.71
N LEU A 248 13.21 -6.46 -30.11
CA LEU A 248 11.94 -7.12 -29.84
C LEU A 248 11.09 -6.99 -31.10
N LYS A 249 10.99 -8.08 -31.86
CA LYS A 249 10.32 -8.08 -33.17
C LYS A 249 9.37 -9.25 -33.26
N PHE A 250 8.12 -8.98 -33.63
CA PHE A 250 7.08 -9.99 -33.86
C PHE A 250 6.68 -10.02 -35.34
N SER A 251 6.40 -11.21 -35.84
CA SER A 251 5.79 -11.49 -37.12
C SER A 251 4.63 -12.46 -36.88
N GLY A 252 3.40 -11.93 -36.86
CA GLY A 252 2.23 -12.68 -36.42
C GLY A 252 2.38 -13.13 -34.96
N LYS A 253 2.17 -14.42 -34.70
CA LYS A 253 2.22 -14.98 -33.34
C LYS A 253 3.63 -15.26 -32.82
N SER A 254 4.68 -15.11 -33.63
CA SER A 254 6.04 -15.46 -33.24
C SER A 254 6.97 -14.26 -33.31
N GLY A 255 7.93 -14.19 -32.40
CA GLY A 255 8.89 -13.10 -32.33
C GLY A 255 10.28 -13.56 -31.89
N ASN A 256 11.27 -12.75 -32.25
CA ASN A 256 12.64 -12.89 -31.76
C ASN A 256 12.91 -11.79 -30.74
N VAL A 257 13.43 -12.19 -29.58
CA VAL A 257 13.77 -11.30 -28.48
C VAL A 257 15.27 -11.37 -28.23
N VAL A 258 15.91 -10.21 -28.17
CA VAL A 258 17.29 -10.04 -27.75
C VAL A 258 17.29 -9.07 -26.57
N LEU A 259 17.63 -9.58 -25.39
CA LEU A 259 17.79 -8.77 -24.19
C LEU A 259 19.27 -8.51 -23.92
N LYS A 260 19.60 -7.30 -23.46
CA LYS A 260 20.96 -6.84 -23.19
C LYS A 260 21.11 -6.39 -21.75
N LYS A 261 22.25 -6.70 -21.15
CA LYS A 261 22.68 -6.17 -19.86
C LYS A 261 24.20 -5.98 -19.87
N GLY A 262 24.65 -4.73 -20.07
CA GLY A 262 26.06 -4.46 -20.37
C GLY A 262 26.47 -5.19 -21.65
N ASP A 263 27.54 -5.98 -21.58
CA ASP A 263 28.01 -6.79 -22.71
C ASP A 263 27.27 -8.12 -22.88
N LYS A 264 26.48 -8.53 -21.88
CA LYS A 264 25.74 -9.79 -21.91
C LYS A 264 24.50 -9.65 -22.78
N ARG A 265 24.28 -10.66 -23.63
CA ARG A 265 23.09 -10.79 -24.48
C ARG A 265 22.43 -12.14 -24.26
N ILE A 266 21.10 -12.14 -24.23
CA ILE A 266 20.30 -13.36 -24.27
C ILE A 266 19.32 -13.26 -25.43
N THR A 267 19.30 -14.31 -26.25
CA THR A 267 18.46 -14.38 -27.44
C THR A 267 17.54 -15.59 -27.34
N PHE A 268 16.26 -15.37 -27.59
CA PHE A 268 15.27 -16.43 -27.61
C PHE A 268 14.12 -16.11 -28.55
N LYS A 269 13.47 -17.17 -29.03
CA LYS A 269 12.21 -17.10 -29.77
C LYS A 269 11.04 -17.18 -28.81
N VAL A 270 10.01 -16.40 -29.06
CA VAL A 270 8.73 -16.45 -28.35
C VAL A 270 7.63 -16.73 -29.36
N SER A 271 6.72 -17.67 -29.05
CA SER A 271 5.50 -17.87 -29.82
C SER A 271 4.27 -17.81 -28.92
N LYS A 272 3.29 -17.00 -29.32
CA LYS A 272 1.99 -16.88 -28.67
C LYS A 272 1.13 -18.08 -29.07
N LEU A 273 0.92 -18.99 -28.13
CA LEU A 273 -0.02 -20.09 -28.29
C LEU A 273 -1.45 -19.58 -28.05
N LYS A 274 -1.62 -18.76 -27.00
CA LYS A 274 -2.85 -18.01 -26.62
C LYS A 274 -2.44 -16.69 -25.99
N ASP A 275 -3.39 -15.78 -25.76
CA ASP A 275 -3.09 -14.49 -25.10
C ASP A 275 -2.48 -14.64 -23.70
N SER A 276 -2.80 -15.74 -23.01
CA SER A 276 -2.27 -16.07 -21.68
C SER A 276 -1.22 -17.19 -21.69
N VAL A 277 -0.76 -17.65 -22.85
CA VAL A 277 0.20 -18.77 -22.96
C VAL A 277 1.24 -18.51 -24.05
N LEU A 278 2.51 -18.50 -23.65
CA LEU A 278 3.67 -18.39 -24.54
C LEU A 278 4.44 -19.71 -24.58
N SER A 279 5.07 -20.01 -25.71
CA SER A 279 6.25 -20.87 -25.74
C SER A 279 7.51 -20.04 -25.95
N VAL A 280 8.59 -20.41 -25.26
CA VAL A 280 9.88 -19.73 -25.34
C VAL A 280 10.97 -20.76 -25.61
N GLN A 281 11.83 -20.45 -26.58
CA GLN A 281 12.96 -21.28 -26.98
C GLN A 281 14.24 -20.46 -27.00
N PHE A 282 15.18 -20.81 -26.11
CA PHE A 282 16.53 -20.26 -26.13
C PHE A 282 17.39 -21.08 -27.08
N ALA A 283 17.88 -20.50 -28.19
CA ALA A 283 18.76 -21.18 -29.16
C ALA A 283 18.38 -22.68 -29.35
N ASP A 284 19.33 -23.60 -29.10
CA ASP A 284 19.15 -25.06 -29.24
C ASP A 284 18.58 -25.75 -27.98
N LYS A 285 18.05 -24.98 -27.02
CA LYS A 285 17.39 -25.55 -25.82
C LYS A 285 15.97 -26.00 -26.13
N VAL A 286 15.48 -26.90 -25.26
CA VAL A 286 14.10 -27.38 -25.27
C VAL A 286 13.13 -26.19 -25.13
N VAL A 287 12.09 -26.21 -25.96
CA VAL A 287 10.98 -25.27 -25.89
C VAL A 287 10.25 -25.42 -24.56
N LYS A 288 10.05 -24.32 -23.83
CA LYS A 288 9.28 -24.31 -22.59
C LYS A 288 8.02 -23.46 -22.73
N THR A 289 6.97 -23.85 -22.03
CA THR A 289 5.69 -23.12 -21.99
C THR A 289 5.64 -22.22 -20.77
N TYR A 290 5.04 -21.05 -20.91
CA TYR A 290 4.87 -20.07 -19.84
C TYR A 290 3.46 -19.52 -19.85
N HIS A 291 2.92 -19.29 -18.67
CA HIS A 291 1.56 -18.79 -18.46
C HIS A 291 1.61 -17.37 -17.91
N LEU A 292 0.67 -16.52 -18.33
CA LEU A 292 0.53 -15.18 -17.79
C LEU A 292 0.11 -15.29 -16.32
N ALA A 293 0.87 -14.65 -15.43
CA ALA A 293 0.55 -14.60 -14.01
C ALA A 293 -0.67 -13.69 -13.78
N GLY A 294 -1.54 -14.10 -12.84
CA GLY A 294 -2.59 -13.25 -12.30
C GLY A 294 -2.03 -12.34 -11.19
N LYS A 295 -2.91 -11.97 -10.23
CA LYS A 295 -2.49 -11.19 -9.05
C LYS A 295 -1.44 -11.90 -8.19
N ALA A 296 -1.41 -13.23 -8.24
CA ALA A 296 -0.45 -14.09 -7.57
C ALA A 296 -0.21 -15.33 -8.45
N LEU A 297 0.84 -16.10 -8.12
CA LEU A 297 1.06 -17.42 -8.70
C LEU A 297 -0.02 -18.42 -8.22
N PRO A 298 -0.36 -19.45 -9.01
CA PRO A 298 -1.26 -20.50 -8.55
C PRO A 298 -0.65 -21.29 -7.38
N ALA A 299 -1.49 -22.10 -6.73
CA ALA A 299 -1.05 -22.97 -5.64
C ALA A 299 0.09 -23.90 -6.09
N TYR A 300 1.15 -23.98 -5.28
CA TYR A 300 2.25 -24.91 -5.52
C TYR A 300 1.78 -26.36 -5.41
N GLN A 301 2.29 -27.23 -6.28
CA GLN A 301 1.87 -28.64 -6.36
C GLN A 301 2.85 -29.61 -5.68
N ILE A 302 4.03 -29.12 -5.29
CA ILE A 302 5.09 -29.91 -4.65
C ILE A 302 5.19 -29.48 -3.19
N ALA A 303 5.21 -30.42 -2.26
CA ALA A 303 5.39 -30.12 -0.84
C ALA A 303 6.77 -29.50 -0.57
N ASP A 304 6.85 -28.56 0.36
CA ASP A 304 8.10 -27.94 0.83
C ASP A 304 8.14 -27.97 2.35
N LYS A 305 9.12 -28.73 2.87
CA LYS A 305 9.35 -28.95 4.30
C LYS A 305 10.57 -28.20 4.82
N SER A 306 11.10 -27.25 4.05
CA SER A 306 12.21 -26.42 4.50
C SER A 306 11.83 -25.63 5.76
N LEU A 307 12.81 -25.42 6.63
CA LEU A 307 12.65 -24.64 7.85
C LEU A 307 13.35 -23.29 7.68
N PHE A 308 12.92 -22.29 8.46
CA PHE A 308 13.59 -20.98 8.47
C PHE A 308 15.03 -21.13 8.94
N LYS A 309 15.93 -20.39 8.29
CA LYS A 309 17.32 -20.29 8.74
C LYS A 309 17.37 -19.64 10.12
N ASP A 310 17.93 -20.30 11.11
CA ASP A 310 18.33 -19.69 12.36
C ASP A 310 19.84 -19.46 12.31
N THR A 311 20.26 -18.20 12.37
CA THR A 311 21.68 -17.82 12.43
C THR A 311 22.19 -17.75 13.85
N HIS A 312 21.31 -17.97 14.83
CA HIS A 312 21.60 -17.77 16.25
C HIS A 312 22.17 -16.38 16.56
N PHE A 313 21.82 -15.41 15.70
CA PHE A 313 22.24 -14.01 15.79
C PHE A 313 23.77 -13.81 15.78
N GLN A 314 24.55 -14.78 15.30
CA GLN A 314 26.02 -14.78 15.34
C GLN A 314 26.70 -13.71 14.47
N LYS A 315 25.99 -13.18 13.47
CA LYS A 315 26.57 -12.24 12.50
C LYS A 315 25.47 -11.46 11.78
N VAL A 316 25.70 -10.17 11.58
CA VAL A 316 24.88 -9.35 10.66
C VAL A 316 25.21 -9.74 9.22
N ASP A 317 24.18 -10.07 8.44
CA ASP A 317 24.27 -10.21 6.99
C ASP A 317 23.26 -9.27 6.32
N THR A 318 23.46 -8.99 5.04
CA THR A 318 22.58 -8.10 4.28
C THR A 318 21.69 -8.90 3.35
N ALA A 319 20.37 -8.74 3.49
CA ALA A 319 19.43 -9.18 2.47
C ALA A 319 19.21 -8.06 1.42
N TYR A 320 18.91 -8.47 0.19
CA TYR A 320 18.71 -7.57 -0.94
C TYR A 320 17.38 -7.86 -1.62
N ILE A 321 16.55 -6.82 -1.70
CA ILE A 321 15.30 -6.86 -2.46
C ILE A 321 15.45 -5.87 -3.59
N SER A 322 15.63 -6.40 -4.79
CA SER A 322 15.48 -5.61 -6.01
C SER A 322 14.05 -5.76 -6.52
N GLY A 323 13.52 -4.79 -7.24
CA GLY A 323 12.16 -4.96 -7.72
C GLY A 323 11.65 -3.88 -8.64
N CYS A 324 10.42 -4.06 -9.09
CA CYS A 324 9.67 -3.11 -9.90
C CYS A 324 8.32 -2.81 -9.24
N LEU A 325 8.08 -1.54 -8.93
CA LEU A 325 6.81 -1.00 -8.44
C LEU A 325 6.05 -0.39 -9.62
N ARG A 326 5.14 -1.15 -10.22
CA ARG A 326 4.31 -0.67 -11.31
C ARG A 326 3.17 0.19 -10.78
N ASN A 327 2.84 1.27 -11.48
CA ASN A 327 1.82 2.24 -11.09
C ASN A 327 2.09 2.90 -9.73
N TYR A 328 3.37 2.98 -9.33
CA TYR A 328 3.78 3.63 -8.10
C TYR A 328 3.72 5.15 -8.23
N THR A 329 2.93 5.78 -7.37
CA THR A 329 2.68 7.22 -7.45
C THR A 329 3.41 8.03 -6.41
N ASN A 330 4.03 7.39 -5.41
CA ASN A 330 4.75 8.13 -4.39
C ASN A 330 6.14 8.53 -4.89
N ASN A 331 6.55 9.75 -4.57
CA ASN A 331 7.87 10.28 -4.93
C ASN A 331 8.89 10.05 -3.81
N GLU A 332 8.45 9.51 -2.67
CA GLU A 332 9.33 9.12 -1.58
C GLU A 332 10.07 7.80 -1.90
N PRO A 333 11.25 7.58 -1.33
CA PRO A 333 11.92 6.29 -1.41
C PRO A 333 11.00 5.16 -0.92
N PHE A 334 11.07 4.02 -1.60
CA PHE A 334 10.37 2.84 -1.14
C PHE A 334 10.99 2.38 0.18
N SER A 335 10.16 2.14 1.19
CA SER A 335 10.64 1.75 2.51
C SER A 335 10.09 0.40 2.92
N ILE A 336 10.95 -0.37 3.60
CA ILE A 336 10.64 -1.67 4.16
C ILE A 336 10.92 -1.56 5.65
N GLY A 337 9.86 -1.75 6.44
CA GLY A 337 9.99 -1.76 7.88
C GLY A 337 10.42 -3.14 8.37
N TYR A 338 11.22 -3.17 9.42
CA TYR A 338 11.59 -4.39 10.12
C TYR A 338 11.81 -4.09 11.60
N HIS A 339 11.69 -5.11 12.43
CA HIS A 339 11.91 -4.95 13.86
C HIS A 339 13.36 -5.26 14.22
N ASN A 340 14.06 -4.31 14.85
CA ASN A 340 15.39 -4.55 15.38
C ASN A 340 15.30 -5.20 16.77
N ALA A 341 15.62 -6.50 16.81
CA ALA A 341 15.53 -7.31 18.01
C ALA A 341 16.51 -6.93 19.13
N LEU A 342 17.54 -6.13 18.84
CA LEU A 342 18.52 -5.70 19.85
C LEU A 342 17.99 -4.53 20.69
N ASN A 343 17.42 -3.52 20.03
CA ASN A 343 16.97 -2.29 20.68
C ASN A 343 15.45 -2.27 20.91
N GLY A 344 14.71 -3.22 20.33
CA GLY A 344 13.25 -3.32 20.49
C GLY A 344 12.49 -2.23 19.72
N LEU A 345 13.09 -1.64 18.70
CA LEU A 345 12.53 -0.56 17.89
C LEU A 345 12.25 -1.03 16.46
N ASP A 346 11.26 -0.39 15.84
CA ASP A 346 11.01 -0.57 14.41
C ASP A 346 11.93 0.35 13.61
N GLU A 347 12.63 -0.24 12.65
CA GLU A 347 13.55 0.44 11.74
C GLU A 347 13.01 0.36 10.31
N LYS A 348 13.56 1.23 9.44
CA LYS A 348 13.20 1.26 8.02
C LYS A 348 14.46 1.20 7.18
N ALA A 349 14.48 0.27 6.23
CA ALA A 349 15.40 0.27 5.12
C ALA A 349 14.76 0.97 3.92
N TYR A 350 15.53 1.75 3.18
CA TYR A 350 15.06 2.56 2.07
C TYR A 350 15.73 2.16 0.76
N GLY A 351 15.02 2.34 -0.35
CA GLY A 351 15.54 2.21 -1.69
C GLY A 351 14.91 3.25 -2.60
N ASP A 352 15.75 3.99 -3.32
CA ASP A 352 15.28 4.92 -4.33
C ASP A 352 14.56 4.16 -5.45
N VAL A 353 13.49 4.78 -5.95
CA VAL A 353 12.68 4.24 -7.05
C VAL A 353 12.97 5.07 -8.29
N ASP A 354 13.48 4.44 -9.34
CA ASP A 354 13.74 5.12 -10.60
C ASP A 354 12.45 5.41 -11.39
N GLU A 355 12.55 6.16 -12.49
CA GLU A 355 11.40 6.53 -13.31
C GLU A 355 10.63 5.33 -13.89
N ASN A 356 11.28 4.16 -13.99
CA ASN A 356 10.70 2.90 -14.44
C ASN A 356 10.11 2.06 -13.30
N GLY A 357 10.08 2.61 -12.08
CA GLY A 357 9.61 1.92 -10.88
C GLY A 357 10.62 0.93 -10.30
N ARG A 358 11.88 0.92 -10.77
CA ARG A 358 12.88 -0.05 -10.29
C ARG A 358 13.52 0.44 -9.01
N PHE A 359 13.80 -0.50 -8.11
CA PHE A 359 14.42 -0.18 -6.82
C PHE A 359 15.39 -1.29 -6.37
N LEU A 360 16.20 -0.93 -5.37
CA LEU A 360 17.01 -1.85 -4.58
C LEU A 360 16.98 -1.42 -3.12
N VAL A 361 16.50 -2.30 -2.23
CA VAL A 361 16.60 -2.13 -0.77
C VAL A 361 17.63 -3.11 -0.23
N LYS A 362 18.49 -2.62 0.67
CA LYS A 362 19.44 -3.42 1.46
C LYS A 362 18.96 -3.44 2.91
N ILE A 363 18.84 -4.62 3.49
CA ILE A 363 18.31 -4.79 4.84
C ILE A 363 19.36 -5.53 5.68
N PRO A 364 19.97 -4.88 6.69
CA PRO A 364 20.85 -5.57 7.62
C PRO A 364 20.01 -6.46 8.54
N LEU A 365 20.34 -7.74 8.59
CA LEU A 365 19.62 -8.76 9.36
C LEU A 365 20.59 -9.56 10.20
N LEU A 366 20.34 -9.59 11.51
CA LEU A 366 21.02 -10.49 12.43
C LEU A 366 20.51 -11.92 12.34
N ASN A 367 19.23 -12.10 11.98
CA ASN A 367 18.60 -13.40 11.87
C ASN A 367 17.43 -13.33 10.89
N THR A 368 16.80 -14.47 10.60
CA THR A 368 15.57 -14.49 9.80
C THR A 368 14.50 -13.67 10.49
N SER A 369 14.03 -12.63 9.82
CA SER A 369 13.23 -11.58 10.43
C SER A 369 11.99 -11.30 9.60
N VAL A 370 10.90 -11.01 10.30
CA VAL A 370 9.71 -10.44 9.68
C VAL A 370 10.03 -9.03 9.19
N VAL A 371 9.54 -8.72 8.00
CA VAL A 371 9.54 -7.38 7.43
C VAL A 371 8.11 -6.99 7.04
N TYR A 372 7.87 -5.70 6.85
CA TYR A 372 6.58 -5.21 6.39
C TYR A 372 6.71 -4.11 5.35
N PHE A 373 5.79 -4.16 4.39
CA PHE A 373 5.65 -3.20 3.31
C PHE A 373 4.45 -2.31 3.57
N ILE A 374 4.62 -0.99 3.50
CA ILE A 374 3.49 -0.06 3.43
C ILE A 374 3.12 0.10 1.96
N LEU A 375 2.05 -0.58 1.54
CA LEU A 375 1.54 -0.57 0.17
C LEU A 375 0.22 0.20 0.12
N ALA A 376 -0.29 0.51 -1.08
CA ALA A 376 -1.52 1.31 -1.22
C ALA A 376 -2.77 0.69 -0.58
N ARG A 377 -2.75 -0.63 -0.30
CA ARG A 377 -3.86 -1.37 0.32
C ARG A 377 -3.62 -1.71 1.80
N GLY A 378 -2.64 -1.06 2.44
CA GLY A 378 -2.26 -1.30 3.82
C GLY A 378 -0.92 -2.02 3.96
N THR A 379 -0.65 -2.47 5.19
CA THR A 379 0.59 -3.15 5.54
C THR A 379 0.54 -4.62 5.15
N THR A 380 1.55 -5.11 4.43
CA THR A 380 1.74 -6.54 4.13
C THR A 380 3.00 -7.03 4.83
N TYR A 381 2.96 -8.24 5.41
CA TYR A 381 4.11 -8.85 6.06
C TYR A 381 4.79 -9.90 5.17
N ASP A 382 6.10 -10.03 5.32
CA ASP A 382 6.93 -11.06 4.70
C ASP A 382 8.06 -11.45 5.66
N VAL A 383 8.83 -12.48 5.33
CA VAL A 383 9.95 -12.97 6.13
C VAL A 383 11.17 -13.13 5.26
N ILE A 384 12.31 -12.60 5.72
CA ILE A 384 13.55 -12.57 4.96
C ILE A 384 14.67 -13.20 5.75
N GLU A 385 15.46 -14.04 5.09
CA GLU A 385 16.63 -14.68 5.68
C GLU A 385 17.91 -13.88 5.42
N PRO A 386 18.91 -13.91 6.33
CA PRO A 386 20.21 -13.27 6.11
C PRO A 386 20.91 -13.78 4.83
N ALA A 387 21.52 -12.86 4.07
CA ALA A 387 22.10 -13.03 2.72
C ALA A 387 21.11 -13.34 1.58
N GLU A 388 19.81 -13.27 1.83
CA GLU A 388 18.81 -13.53 0.80
C GLU A 388 18.80 -12.46 -0.29
N ARG A 389 18.53 -12.90 -1.53
CA ARG A 389 18.38 -12.03 -2.70
C ARG A 389 17.14 -12.48 -3.47
N TYR A 390 16.17 -11.58 -3.62
CA TYR A 390 15.03 -11.84 -4.47
C TYR A 390 14.58 -10.60 -5.23
N MET A 391 13.80 -10.85 -6.28
CA MET A 391 13.18 -9.84 -7.13
C MET A 391 11.70 -9.74 -6.78
N LEU A 392 11.24 -8.55 -6.40
CA LEU A 392 9.84 -8.22 -6.11
C LEU A 392 9.19 -7.50 -7.29
N TYR A 393 8.00 -7.92 -7.70
CA TYR A 393 7.11 -7.14 -8.54
C TYR A 393 5.84 -6.83 -7.77
N TYR A 394 5.50 -5.55 -7.69
CA TYR A 394 4.22 -5.11 -7.15
C TYR A 394 3.54 -4.12 -8.09
N ASP A 395 2.28 -4.36 -8.42
CA ASP A 395 1.46 -3.42 -9.19
C ASP A 395 0.44 -2.74 -8.28
N PHE A 396 0.59 -1.44 -8.09
CA PHE A 396 -0.30 -0.61 -7.28
C PHE A 396 -1.70 -0.43 -7.88
N GLY A 397 -1.87 -0.68 -9.18
CA GLY A 397 -3.15 -0.60 -9.88
C GLY A 397 -4.08 -1.76 -9.56
N ASP A 398 -3.59 -3.00 -9.66
CA ASP A 398 -4.42 -4.20 -9.48
C ASP A 398 -4.08 -5.02 -8.22
N GLY A 399 -2.94 -4.75 -7.59
CA GLY A 399 -2.42 -5.44 -6.41
C GLY A 399 -1.67 -6.73 -6.74
N THR A 400 -1.18 -6.91 -7.96
CA THR A 400 -0.32 -8.04 -8.33
C THR A 400 0.94 -8.03 -7.48
N HIS A 401 1.27 -9.16 -6.86
CA HIS A 401 2.45 -9.33 -6.01
C HIS A 401 3.14 -10.64 -6.41
N LEU A 402 4.35 -10.53 -6.94
CA LEU A 402 5.14 -11.68 -7.38
C LEU A 402 6.58 -11.57 -6.88
N ALA A 403 7.14 -12.68 -6.45
CA ALA A 403 8.55 -12.82 -6.10
C ALA A 403 9.26 -13.80 -7.05
N MET A 404 10.52 -13.51 -7.38
CA MET A 404 11.41 -14.36 -8.18
C MET A 404 12.76 -14.52 -7.47
N GLY A 405 13.29 -15.74 -7.47
CA GLY A 405 14.54 -16.10 -6.78
C GLY A 405 14.45 -17.49 -6.13
N ASN A 406 15.57 -17.98 -5.60
CA ASN A 406 15.69 -19.35 -5.08
C ASN A 406 14.73 -19.67 -3.92
N LYS A 407 14.31 -18.64 -3.18
CA LYS A 407 13.42 -18.73 -2.02
C LYS A 407 12.09 -18.01 -2.23
N ALA A 408 11.77 -17.66 -3.48
CA ALA A 408 10.59 -16.87 -3.81
C ALA A 408 9.25 -17.51 -3.41
N ARG A 409 9.21 -18.82 -3.22
CA ARG A 409 7.99 -19.54 -2.83
C ARG A 409 7.35 -18.97 -1.57
N ILE A 410 8.13 -18.79 -0.48
CA ILE A 410 7.57 -18.31 0.78
C ILE A 410 6.97 -16.90 0.61
N HIS A 411 7.68 -16.01 -0.08
CA HIS A 411 7.18 -14.65 -0.37
C HIS A 411 5.88 -14.68 -1.18
N ASN A 412 5.79 -15.53 -2.22
CA ASN A 412 4.58 -15.68 -3.02
C ASN A 412 3.42 -16.29 -2.20
N GLU A 413 3.69 -17.25 -1.32
CA GLU A 413 2.67 -17.87 -0.46
C GLU A 413 2.13 -16.87 0.60
N LEU A 414 3.00 -16.06 1.21
CA LEU A 414 2.61 -15.03 2.17
C LEU A 414 1.87 -13.86 1.50
N ALA A 415 2.30 -13.45 0.30
CA ALA A 415 1.62 -12.41 -0.48
C ALA A 415 0.14 -12.76 -0.79
N ASN A 416 -0.18 -14.05 -0.90
CA ASN A 416 -1.53 -14.53 -1.17
C ASN A 416 -2.35 -14.81 0.11
N TYR A 417 -1.72 -14.83 1.28
CA TYR A 417 -2.42 -15.06 2.54
C TYR A 417 -3.02 -13.75 3.08
N LYS A 418 -4.29 -13.79 3.43
CA LYS A 418 -4.97 -12.71 4.15
C LYS A 418 -5.30 -13.20 5.56
N PRO A 419 -4.69 -12.61 6.61
CA PRO A 419 -5.00 -12.96 7.98
C PRO A 419 -6.48 -12.81 8.29
N HIS A 420 -6.96 -13.59 9.25
CA HIS A 420 -8.29 -13.40 9.80
C HIS A 420 -8.33 -12.05 10.53
N ASP A 421 -9.11 -11.10 10.02
CA ASP A 421 -9.40 -9.85 10.70
C ASP A 421 -10.74 -9.98 11.43
N ALA A 422 -10.68 -10.28 12.74
CA ALA A 422 -11.89 -10.39 13.55
C ALA A 422 -12.45 -9.03 13.98
N PHE A 423 -11.73 -7.92 13.76
CA PHE A 423 -12.08 -6.59 14.25
C PHE A 423 -12.60 -5.66 13.15
N SER A 424 -13.27 -6.22 12.13
CA SER A 424 -13.86 -5.43 11.04
C SER A 424 -14.85 -4.35 11.51
N ASN A 425 -15.33 -4.44 12.77
CA ASN A 425 -16.12 -3.41 13.43
C ASN A 425 -15.37 -2.92 14.68
N GLY A 426 -14.79 -1.71 14.62
CA GLY A 426 -14.01 -1.12 15.72
C GLY A 426 -14.76 -0.99 17.06
N ASP A 427 -16.08 -1.15 17.06
CA ASP A 427 -16.93 -1.18 18.25
C ASP A 427 -16.62 -2.38 19.18
N ASP A 428 -16.20 -3.54 18.64
CA ASP A 428 -15.91 -4.74 19.43
C ASP A 428 -14.61 -4.62 20.25
N TRP A 429 -13.61 -3.90 19.71
CA TRP A 429 -12.31 -3.74 20.40
C TRP A 429 -12.43 -2.85 21.65
N ASN A 430 -13.17 -1.74 21.56
CA ASN A 430 -13.33 -0.81 22.67
C ASN A 430 -14.12 -1.43 23.83
N GLU A 431 -15.16 -2.20 23.53
CA GLU A 431 -15.93 -2.92 24.56
C GLU A 431 -15.12 -4.07 25.16
N THR A 432 -14.40 -4.84 24.33
CA THR A 432 -13.56 -5.94 24.81
C THR A 432 -12.48 -5.44 25.78
N ARG A 433 -11.91 -4.23 25.59
CA ARG A 433 -10.90 -3.69 26.54
C ARG A 433 -11.45 -3.37 27.93
N LYS A 434 -12.73 -3.06 28.06
CA LYS A 434 -13.36 -2.78 29.37
C LYS A 434 -13.53 -4.02 30.24
N LEU A 435 -13.38 -5.21 29.66
CA LEU A 435 -13.47 -6.47 30.39
C LEU A 435 -12.41 -6.57 31.50
N SER A 436 -12.73 -7.36 32.52
CA SER A 436 -11.77 -7.78 33.54
C SER A 436 -10.58 -8.53 32.89
N SER A 437 -9.45 -8.64 33.59
CA SER A 437 -8.26 -9.31 33.02
C SER A 437 -8.55 -10.76 32.58
N LEU A 438 -9.22 -11.57 33.39
CA LEU A 438 -9.55 -12.95 33.03
C LEU A 438 -10.60 -13.07 31.93
N ASP A 439 -11.61 -12.19 31.91
CA ASP A 439 -12.61 -12.19 30.84
C ASP A 439 -11.98 -11.77 29.51
N PHE A 440 -11.08 -10.77 29.53
CA PHE A 440 -10.29 -10.38 28.37
C PHE A 440 -9.42 -11.52 27.86
N LEU A 441 -8.74 -12.24 28.77
CA LEU A 441 -7.96 -13.42 28.41
C LEU A 441 -8.84 -14.49 27.74
N SER A 442 -10.02 -14.77 28.28
CA SER A 442 -10.96 -15.73 27.70
C SER A 442 -11.41 -15.31 26.30
N ALA A 443 -11.74 -14.03 26.11
CA ALA A 443 -12.12 -13.46 24.82
C ALA A 443 -10.98 -13.58 23.79
N LYS A 444 -9.74 -13.26 24.19
CA LYS A 444 -8.55 -13.36 23.32
C LYS A 444 -8.17 -14.80 22.98
N ARG A 445 -8.36 -15.76 23.89
CA ARG A 445 -8.21 -17.19 23.58
C ARG A 445 -9.25 -17.67 22.57
N THR A 446 -10.49 -17.20 22.70
CA THR A 446 -11.55 -17.47 21.71
C THR A 446 -11.21 -16.88 20.34
N HIS A 447 -10.66 -15.66 20.30
CA HIS A 447 -10.16 -15.06 19.07
C HIS A 447 -9.06 -15.94 18.44
N LEU A 448 -8.05 -16.36 19.21
CA LEU A 448 -6.97 -17.21 18.72
C LEU A 448 -7.50 -18.52 18.11
N GLN A 449 -8.48 -19.15 18.76
CA GLN A 449 -9.13 -20.36 18.24
C GLN A 449 -9.80 -20.10 16.87
N LYS A 450 -10.56 -19.01 16.74
CA LYS A 450 -11.19 -18.63 15.46
C LYS A 450 -10.16 -18.37 14.35
N ALA A 451 -9.10 -17.62 14.66
CA ALA A 451 -8.02 -17.34 13.71
C ALA A 451 -7.29 -18.61 13.26
N ASN A 452 -7.05 -19.55 14.18
CA ASN A 452 -6.47 -20.86 13.87
C ASN A 452 -7.42 -21.72 13.04
N SER A 453 -8.71 -21.78 13.37
CA SER A 453 -9.71 -22.49 12.55
C SER A 453 -9.79 -21.94 11.12
N PHE A 454 -9.73 -20.60 10.96
CA PHE A 454 -9.66 -19.97 9.65
C PHE A 454 -8.39 -20.38 8.88
N SER A 455 -7.24 -20.39 9.56
CA SER A 455 -5.96 -20.77 8.96
C SER A 455 -5.91 -22.25 8.58
N GLU A 456 -6.49 -23.14 9.39
CA GLU A 456 -6.62 -24.56 9.05
C GLU A 456 -7.51 -24.79 7.82
N GLN A 457 -8.57 -24.00 7.63
CA GLN A 457 -9.35 -24.04 6.38
C GLN A 457 -8.52 -23.60 5.17
N TYR A 458 -7.68 -22.57 5.32
CA TYR A 458 -6.75 -22.13 4.27
C TYR A 458 -5.72 -23.23 3.94
N PHE A 459 -5.16 -23.86 4.98
CA PHE A 459 -4.23 -24.99 4.88
C PHE A 459 -4.81 -26.21 4.18
N ASN A 460 -6.09 -26.52 4.41
CA ASN A 460 -6.78 -27.63 3.76
C ASN A 460 -7.03 -27.36 2.27
N LYS A 461 -7.25 -26.10 1.88
CA LYS A 461 -7.37 -25.69 0.48
C LYS A 461 -6.04 -25.72 -0.27
N LEU A 462 -4.93 -25.63 0.46
CA LEU A 462 -3.57 -25.59 -0.08
C LEU A 462 -2.72 -26.69 0.58
N PRO A 463 -2.95 -27.98 0.26
CA PRO A 463 -2.30 -29.10 0.95
C PRO A 463 -0.77 -29.02 0.88
N ASN A 464 -0.24 -28.48 -0.22
CA ASN A 464 1.20 -28.31 -0.43
C ASN A 464 1.75 -26.97 0.06
N LEU A 465 1.00 -26.13 0.77
CA LEU A 465 1.54 -24.90 1.38
C LEU A 465 2.81 -25.22 2.19
N SER A 466 3.89 -24.45 2.01
CA SER A 466 5.17 -24.74 2.67
C SER A 466 5.07 -24.77 4.19
N GLU A 467 5.92 -25.57 4.83
CA GLU A 467 6.04 -25.59 6.29
C GLU A 467 6.45 -24.22 6.84
N LYS A 468 7.27 -23.45 6.13
CA LYS A 468 7.58 -22.04 6.47
C LYS A 468 6.33 -21.17 6.54
N ALA A 469 5.46 -21.24 5.54
CA ALA A 469 4.23 -20.44 5.52
C ALA A 469 3.27 -20.86 6.63
N ARG A 470 3.10 -22.18 6.84
CA ARG A 470 2.29 -22.71 7.96
C ARG A 470 2.83 -22.24 9.31
N TYR A 471 4.15 -22.32 9.49
CA TYR A 471 4.83 -21.90 10.70
C TYR A 471 4.65 -20.40 10.95
N PHE A 472 4.85 -19.57 9.92
CA PHE A 472 4.64 -18.13 10.01
C PHE A 472 3.20 -17.79 10.39
N ILE A 473 2.21 -18.34 9.69
CA ILE A 473 0.79 -18.04 9.91
C ILE A 473 0.34 -18.43 11.32
N LYS A 474 0.76 -19.61 11.82
CA LYS A 474 0.42 -20.04 13.19
C LYS A 474 1.01 -19.10 14.24
N ASN A 475 2.26 -18.68 14.05
CA ASN A 475 2.90 -17.76 14.98
C ASN A 475 2.32 -16.33 14.88
N TYR A 476 1.98 -15.86 13.66
CA TYR A 476 1.27 -14.60 13.45
C TYR A 476 0.01 -14.53 14.33
N ASN A 477 -0.87 -15.54 14.23
CA ASN A 477 -2.12 -15.56 15.00
C ASN A 477 -1.85 -15.54 16.51
N LYS A 478 -0.90 -16.38 16.96
CA LYS A 478 -0.55 -16.51 18.38
C LYS A 478 0.02 -15.22 18.95
N PHE A 479 0.96 -14.58 18.26
CA PHE A 479 1.68 -13.43 18.77
C PHE A 479 1.00 -12.09 18.49
N SER A 480 0.04 -12.04 17.56
CA SER A 480 -0.96 -10.98 17.51
C SER A 480 -1.78 -10.94 18.81
N VAL A 481 -2.34 -12.09 19.22
CA VAL A 481 -3.07 -12.21 20.49
C VAL A 481 -2.18 -11.98 21.71
N ALA A 482 -0.94 -12.48 21.70
CA ALA A 482 0.00 -12.25 22.79
C ALA A 482 0.29 -10.75 22.99
N SER A 483 0.47 -10.01 21.89
CA SER A 483 0.66 -8.55 21.92
C SER A 483 -0.52 -7.85 22.57
N ASP A 484 -1.75 -8.17 22.15
CA ASP A 484 -2.97 -7.61 22.73
C ASP A 484 -3.07 -7.88 24.24
N LEU A 485 -2.73 -9.09 24.67
CA LEU A 485 -2.74 -9.47 26.09
C LEU A 485 -1.77 -8.63 26.91
N MET A 486 -0.56 -8.37 26.41
CA MET A 486 0.39 -7.53 27.15
C MET A 486 0.11 -6.03 27.04
N GLN A 487 -0.54 -5.57 25.98
CA GLN A 487 -0.99 -4.17 25.86
C GLN A 487 -2.11 -3.83 26.84
N LYS A 488 -2.87 -4.80 27.36
CA LYS A 488 -3.86 -4.53 28.42
C LYS A 488 -3.26 -3.89 29.68
N GLN A 489 -1.95 -3.92 29.83
CA GLN A 489 -1.27 -3.27 30.97
C GLN A 489 -1.51 -1.74 30.98
N TYR A 490 -1.79 -1.15 29.81
CA TYR A 490 -2.08 0.27 29.70
C TYR A 490 -3.45 0.64 30.29
N ASP A 491 -4.30 -0.36 30.58
CA ASP A 491 -5.58 -0.20 31.26
C ASP A 491 -5.47 -0.35 32.79
N LEU A 492 -4.31 -0.73 33.33
CA LEU A 492 -4.11 -0.86 34.77
C LEU A 492 -3.92 0.51 35.43
N ASP A 493 -4.54 0.70 36.59
CA ASP A 493 -4.28 1.88 37.43
C ASP A 493 -2.96 1.71 38.20
N TRP A 494 -1.86 2.19 37.58
CA TRP A 494 -0.54 2.15 38.18
C TRP A 494 -0.40 3.01 39.43
N GLN A 495 -1.24 4.04 39.62
CA GLN A 495 -1.25 4.82 40.86
C GLN A 495 -1.78 3.98 42.03
N LYS A 496 -2.76 3.11 41.76
CA LYS A 496 -3.29 2.13 42.71
C LYS A 496 -2.48 0.84 42.79
N LYS A 497 -1.39 0.73 42.04
CA LYS A 497 -0.59 -0.50 41.93
C LYS A 497 -1.43 -1.71 41.52
N GLU A 498 -2.41 -1.50 40.64
CA GLU A 498 -3.14 -2.62 40.07
C GLU A 498 -2.19 -3.55 39.33
N GLN A 499 -2.46 -4.85 39.47
CA GLN A 499 -1.70 -5.91 38.82
C GLN A 499 -2.66 -6.88 38.15
N PHE A 500 -2.15 -7.59 37.15
CA PHE A 500 -2.91 -8.67 36.56
C PHE A 500 -3.14 -9.79 37.57
N GLN A 501 -4.31 -10.42 37.49
CA GLN A 501 -4.63 -11.60 38.30
C GLN A 501 -3.66 -12.74 37.98
N GLU A 502 -3.35 -13.58 38.96
CA GLU A 502 -2.34 -14.65 38.85
C GLU A 502 -2.58 -15.56 37.64
N GLY A 503 -3.82 -16.02 37.44
CA GLY A 503 -4.18 -16.86 36.29
C GLY A 503 -3.93 -16.21 34.92
N TYR A 504 -3.96 -14.88 34.84
CA TYR A 504 -3.61 -14.14 33.63
C TYR A 504 -2.12 -14.24 33.33
N MET A 505 -1.28 -13.95 34.34
CA MET A 505 0.17 -13.97 34.18
C MET A 505 0.74 -15.38 34.05
N SER A 506 0.14 -16.38 34.70
CA SER A 506 0.52 -17.78 34.52
C SER A 506 0.31 -18.24 33.08
N TYR A 507 -0.81 -17.88 32.45
CA TYR A 507 -1.02 -18.16 31.02
C TYR A 507 0.06 -17.51 30.15
N ILE A 508 0.39 -16.25 30.40
CA ILE A 508 1.41 -15.51 29.64
C ILE A 508 2.78 -16.18 29.76
N LYS A 509 3.18 -16.52 30.98
CA LYS A 509 4.47 -17.16 31.25
C LYS A 509 4.54 -18.57 30.67
N ASP A 510 3.58 -19.40 31.00
CA ASP A 510 3.66 -20.85 30.76
C ASP A 510 3.22 -21.23 29.35
N SER A 511 2.41 -20.40 28.67
CA SER A 511 1.91 -20.68 27.32
C SER A 511 2.49 -19.78 26.23
N LEU A 512 2.80 -18.50 26.50
CA LEU A 512 3.26 -17.58 25.46
C LEU A 512 4.78 -17.39 25.49
N MET A 513 5.35 -17.06 26.65
CA MET A 513 6.80 -16.91 26.83
C MET A 513 7.54 -18.24 26.68
N ALA A 514 6.99 -19.33 27.19
CA ALA A 514 7.61 -20.66 27.10
C ALA A 514 7.62 -21.26 25.68
N SER A 515 6.96 -20.63 24.70
CA SER A 515 6.89 -21.14 23.34
C SER A 515 6.95 -20.03 22.29
N LEU A 516 7.97 -19.19 22.43
CA LEU A 516 8.43 -18.25 21.41
C LEU A 516 8.80 -19.00 20.11
N PRO A 517 8.65 -18.36 18.93
CA PRO A 517 9.11 -18.95 17.68
C PRO A 517 10.63 -19.02 17.63
N VAL A 518 11.15 -19.82 16.72
CA VAL A 518 12.58 -19.98 16.47
C VAL A 518 12.82 -19.80 14.96
N PRO A 519 13.50 -18.72 14.54
CA PRO A 519 13.93 -17.59 15.38
C PRO A 519 12.74 -16.73 15.82
N PHE A 520 12.81 -16.12 17.00
CA PHE A 520 11.67 -15.37 17.56
C PHE A 520 11.34 -14.10 16.74
N THR A 521 12.28 -13.62 15.92
CA THR A 521 12.15 -12.50 14.99
C THR A 521 11.27 -12.81 13.77
N VAL A 522 10.86 -14.07 13.57
CA VAL A 522 10.10 -14.50 12.39
C VAL A 522 8.61 -14.14 12.45
N SER A 523 8.09 -13.79 13.62
CA SER A 523 6.66 -13.56 13.83
C SER A 523 6.39 -12.10 14.17
N PRO A 524 5.47 -11.43 13.46
CA PRO A 524 4.95 -10.16 13.93
C PRO A 524 4.32 -10.32 15.31
N GLY A 525 4.38 -9.26 16.11
CA GLY A 525 3.83 -9.22 17.46
C GLY A 525 4.75 -9.76 18.56
N VAL A 526 5.74 -10.61 18.26
CA VAL A 526 6.68 -11.08 19.30
C VAL A 526 7.41 -9.91 19.96
N SER A 527 7.84 -8.94 19.16
CA SER A 527 8.51 -7.73 19.63
C SER A 527 7.66 -6.92 20.61
N THR A 528 6.44 -6.59 20.21
CA THR A 528 5.47 -5.86 21.04
C THR A 528 5.16 -6.65 22.31
N PHE A 529 4.85 -7.95 22.18
CA PHE A 529 4.59 -8.84 23.30
C PHE A 529 5.72 -8.83 24.32
N VAL A 530 6.97 -9.03 23.88
CA VAL A 530 8.13 -9.06 24.78
C VAL A 530 8.37 -7.68 25.39
N LYS A 531 8.37 -6.62 24.60
CA LYS A 531 8.54 -5.24 25.10
C LYS A 531 7.53 -4.89 26.19
N ASP A 532 6.27 -5.22 25.96
CA ASP A 532 5.18 -4.91 26.88
C ASP A 532 5.23 -5.85 28.11
N TYR A 533 5.57 -7.14 27.95
CA TYR A 533 5.85 -8.04 29.08
C TYR A 533 6.91 -7.47 30.01
N VAL A 534 8.01 -6.97 29.46
CA VAL A 534 9.10 -6.36 30.22
C VAL A 534 8.65 -5.11 30.96
N ARG A 535 7.94 -4.22 30.26
CA ARG A 535 7.42 -2.98 30.84
C ARG A 535 6.51 -3.26 32.03
N TYR A 536 5.66 -4.26 31.93
CA TYR A 536 4.78 -4.65 33.03
C TYR A 536 5.58 -5.01 34.29
N TYR A 537 6.63 -5.84 34.17
CA TYR A 537 7.47 -6.21 35.31
C TYR A 537 8.25 -5.03 35.90
N GLN A 538 8.76 -4.12 35.07
CA GLN A 538 9.41 -2.89 35.54
C GLN A 538 8.47 -2.04 36.40
N LEU A 539 7.21 -1.90 35.97
CA LEU A 539 6.22 -1.08 36.66
C LEU A 539 5.65 -1.78 37.90
N SER A 540 5.52 -3.10 37.88
CA SER A 540 5.06 -3.88 39.04
C SER A 540 6.14 -4.01 40.12
N GLU A 541 7.42 -3.99 39.74
CA GLU A 541 8.57 -4.06 40.65
C GLU A 541 9.60 -2.94 40.39
N PRO A 542 9.31 -1.68 40.76
CA PRO A 542 10.12 -0.51 40.38
C PRO A 542 11.56 -0.49 40.89
N ARG A 543 11.91 -1.41 41.80
CA ARG A 543 13.29 -1.59 42.29
C ARG A 543 14.16 -2.39 41.31
N VAL A 544 13.55 -3.00 40.29
CA VAL A 544 14.25 -3.78 39.26
C VAL A 544 14.39 -2.91 38.02
N SER A 545 15.61 -2.41 37.78
CA SER A 545 15.96 -1.76 36.50
C SER A 545 16.13 -2.82 35.43
N ILE A 546 15.02 -3.24 34.81
CA ILE A 546 15.06 -4.08 33.62
C ILE A 546 15.20 -3.16 32.40
N SER A 547 15.98 -3.52 31.40
CA SER A 547 15.98 -2.86 30.08
C SER A 547 15.61 -3.88 29.00
N HIS A 548 15.22 -3.44 27.79
CA HIS A 548 14.88 -4.36 26.68
C HIS A 548 16.05 -5.30 26.40
N ASP A 549 17.25 -4.74 26.42
CA ASP A 549 18.50 -5.45 26.22
C ASP A 549 18.78 -6.46 27.34
N MET A 550 18.51 -6.11 28.61
CA MET A 550 18.65 -7.03 29.75
C MET A 550 17.70 -8.23 29.65
N VAL A 551 16.51 -8.05 29.08
CA VAL A 551 15.56 -9.15 28.87
C VAL A 551 16.00 -10.04 27.75
N PHE A 552 16.47 -9.45 26.67
CA PHE A 552 17.07 -10.21 25.58
C PHE A 552 18.25 -11.05 26.08
N ARG A 553 19.14 -10.46 26.89
CA ARG A 553 20.22 -11.18 27.60
C ARG A 553 19.70 -12.26 28.54
N ASN A 554 18.62 -12.00 29.27
CA ASN A 554 18.04 -12.98 30.20
C ASN A 554 17.39 -14.15 29.47
N MET A 555 16.73 -13.91 28.34
CA MET A 555 16.18 -14.96 27.47
C MET A 555 17.29 -15.86 26.89
N ILE A 556 18.44 -15.28 26.54
CA ILE A 556 19.63 -16.06 26.17
C ILE A 556 20.18 -16.83 27.38
N ARG A 557 20.32 -16.18 28.53
CA ARG A 557 20.91 -16.78 29.74
C ARG A 557 20.09 -17.93 30.32
N ASN A 558 18.77 -17.82 30.29
CA ASN A 558 17.84 -18.82 30.84
C ASN A 558 17.46 -19.92 29.84
N GLY A 559 18.01 -19.88 28.62
CA GLY A 559 17.78 -20.90 27.59
C GLY A 559 16.46 -20.77 26.83
N ALA A 560 15.70 -19.69 27.04
CA ALA A 560 14.52 -19.37 26.21
C ALA A 560 14.91 -19.11 24.75
N ILE A 561 16.13 -18.58 24.51
CA ILE A 561 16.78 -18.55 23.20
C ILE A 561 17.90 -19.59 23.23
N LYS A 562 17.71 -20.69 22.50
CA LYS A 562 18.71 -21.76 22.38
C LYS A 562 19.93 -21.23 21.62
N THR A 563 21.07 -21.22 22.29
CA THR A 563 22.36 -20.75 21.76
C THR A 563 23.48 -21.67 22.24
N SER A 564 24.52 -21.85 21.43
CA SER A 564 25.82 -22.38 21.86
C SER A 564 26.52 -21.39 22.79
N ASN A 565 27.57 -21.83 23.50
CA ASN A 565 28.33 -20.94 24.39
C ASN A 565 29.01 -19.79 23.62
N GLU A 566 29.43 -20.04 22.38
CA GLU A 566 30.06 -19.05 21.50
C GLU A 566 29.01 -18.01 21.02
N GLU A 567 27.83 -18.47 20.62
CA GLU A 567 26.67 -17.62 20.25
C GLU A 567 26.21 -16.74 21.39
N LYS A 568 26.14 -17.30 22.60
CA LYS A 568 25.78 -16.59 23.81
C LYS A 568 26.75 -15.45 24.10
N ASN A 569 28.06 -15.70 23.93
CA ASN A 569 29.07 -14.67 24.16
C ASN A 569 29.00 -13.54 23.12
N PHE A 570 28.86 -13.88 21.83
CA PHE A 570 28.69 -12.88 20.77
C PHE A 570 27.46 -11.98 20.98
N MET A 571 26.33 -12.57 21.36
CA MET A 571 25.11 -11.79 21.62
C MET A 571 25.20 -10.94 22.88
N LEU A 572 25.89 -11.40 23.91
CA LEU A 572 26.16 -10.56 25.08
C LEU A 572 27.07 -9.38 24.71
N GLU A 573 28.08 -9.60 23.87
CA GLU A 573 29.00 -8.56 23.37
C GLU A 573 28.28 -7.50 22.53
N ILE A 574 27.43 -7.88 21.56
CA ILE A 574 26.63 -6.91 20.78
C ILE A 574 25.80 -6.02 21.70
N VAL A 575 25.14 -6.63 22.68
CA VAL A 575 24.30 -5.87 23.60
C VAL A 575 25.15 -4.94 24.47
N ASP A 576 26.33 -5.37 24.89
CA ASP A 576 27.30 -4.51 25.60
C ASP A 576 27.76 -3.33 24.73
N ILE A 577 27.94 -3.53 23.43
CA ILE A 577 28.32 -2.48 22.48
C ILE A 577 27.23 -1.40 22.37
N ASP A 578 25.94 -1.79 22.34
CA ASP A 578 24.84 -0.82 22.31
C ASP A 578 24.70 -0.06 23.63
N SER A 579 24.87 -0.74 24.77
CA SER A 579 24.92 -0.09 26.08
C SER A 579 26.09 0.89 26.20
N ILE A 580 27.26 0.51 25.68
CA ILE A 580 28.45 1.39 25.63
C ILE A 580 28.22 2.54 24.65
N GLY A 581 27.61 2.31 23.49
CA GLY A 581 27.33 3.35 22.49
C GLY A 581 26.38 4.44 22.99
N ALA A 582 25.46 4.10 23.90
CA ALA A 582 24.58 5.07 24.54
C ALA A 582 25.32 6.02 25.52
N VAL A 583 26.47 5.60 26.05
CA VAL A 583 27.29 6.37 27.00
C VAL A 583 28.52 7.00 26.32
N ASP A 584 29.09 6.31 25.34
CA ASP A 584 30.28 6.68 24.57
C ASP A 584 30.11 6.23 23.11
N SER A 585 29.55 7.14 22.32
CA SER A 585 29.20 6.89 20.91
C SER A 585 30.42 6.62 20.01
N LEU A 586 31.62 7.06 20.38
CA LEU A 586 32.85 6.85 19.60
C LEU A 586 33.41 5.45 19.87
N ARG A 587 33.41 5.03 21.13
CA ARG A 587 33.85 3.68 21.55
C ARG A 587 32.88 2.62 21.07
N GLY A 588 31.57 2.87 21.15
CA GLY A 588 30.54 1.98 20.60
C GLY A 588 30.70 1.77 19.09
N ARG A 589 31.03 2.83 18.33
CA ARG A 589 31.31 2.73 16.88
C ARG A 589 32.56 1.89 16.58
N LYS A 590 33.68 2.16 17.27
CA LYS A 590 34.92 1.37 17.09
C LYS A 590 34.72 -0.12 17.41
N LEU A 591 33.89 -0.44 18.40
CA LEU A 591 33.54 -1.83 18.71
C LEU A 591 32.64 -2.44 17.64
N ARG A 592 31.60 -1.72 17.16
CA ARG A 592 30.79 -2.15 15.99
C ARG A 592 31.64 -2.43 14.75
N ASP A 593 32.62 -1.57 14.46
CA ASP A 593 33.56 -1.75 13.35
C ASP A 593 34.39 -3.04 13.50
N SER A 594 34.78 -3.39 14.74
CA SER A 594 35.59 -4.57 15.04
C SER A 594 34.84 -5.90 14.88
N ILE A 595 33.52 -5.90 15.09
CA ILE A 595 32.63 -7.05 14.87
C ILE A 595 31.94 -7.03 13.49
N GLY A 596 32.23 -6.03 12.66
CA GLY A 596 31.78 -5.94 11.27
C GLY A 596 30.33 -5.47 11.09
N VAL A 597 29.76 -4.75 12.05
CA VAL A 597 28.37 -4.25 12.00
C VAL A 597 28.23 -3.01 11.09
N ASP A 598 29.28 -2.19 10.94
CA ASP A 598 29.22 -0.90 10.21
C ASP A 598 29.88 -0.92 8.80
N LYS A 599 30.16 -2.10 8.22
CA LYS A 599 30.67 -2.19 6.84
C LYS A 599 29.54 -2.27 5.80
N THR A 600 28.65 -1.28 5.71
CA THR A 600 27.74 -1.11 4.56
C THR A 600 27.33 0.33 4.30
#